data_AF-A0A1W2CIG4-F1
#
_entry.id   AF-A0A1W2CIG4-F1
#
_cell.length_a   1.000
_cell.length_b   1.000
_cell.length_c   1.000
_cell.angle_alpha   90.00
_cell.angle_beta   90.00
_cell.angle_gamma   90.00
#
_symmetry.space_group_name_H-M   'P 1'
#
loop_
_entity.id
_entity.type
_entity.pdbx_description
1 polymer ?
#
loop_
_entity_poly.entity_id
_entity_poly.type
_entity_poly.pdbx_seq_one_letter_code
_entity_poly.pdbx_strand_id
1 'polypeptide(L)'
;MLEGAAITNLISLLLLIATGVYVYLTWRIAQSNTQILKETQRAFIEDRAPYITVRITVTQSSLLNLEIQNIGRSPAKNLKLSLDRDFYQFGKFQESKNIRMRHAFQNEIPQLAPGECLRFALSQGFNLDKFHESRALTPKIFCIKAEYDYNGNRRTSEHTVDLNSLMGNSFERTVSERLLEIEGVMRKWKL
;
A
#
# COMPACT_ATOMS: atom_id res chain seq x y z
N MET A 1 3.57 47.90 63.60
CA MET A 1 4.56 47.01 62.94
C MET A 1 4.15 45.53 62.94
N LEU A 2 3.44 45.02 63.95
CA LEU A 2 3.02 43.61 64.02
C LEU A 2 1.93 43.19 63.00
N GLU A 3 1.02 44.08 62.60
CA GLU A 3 -0.06 43.74 61.64
C GLU A 3 0.44 43.53 60.20
N GLY A 4 1.46 44.27 59.78
CA GLY A 4 2.06 44.10 58.45
C GLY A 4 2.73 42.74 58.27
N ALA A 5 3.36 42.22 59.32
CA ALA A 5 4.02 40.92 59.31
C ALA A 5 3.02 39.74 59.22
N ALA A 6 1.85 39.88 59.88
CA ALA A 6 0.79 38.88 59.83
C ALA A 6 0.17 38.77 58.42
N ILE A 7 -0.05 39.91 57.75
CA ILE A 7 -0.60 39.95 56.39
C ILE A 7 0.41 39.37 55.38
N THR A 8 1.70 39.69 55.50
CA THR A 8 2.73 39.11 54.62
C THR A 8 2.84 37.60 54.80
N ASN A 9 2.77 37.09 56.04
CA ASN A 9 2.83 35.65 56.31
C ASN A 9 1.62 34.90 55.72
N LEU A 10 0.42 35.49 55.78
CA LEU A 10 -0.78 34.91 55.18
C LEU A 10 -0.67 34.84 53.65
N ILE A 11 -0.18 35.91 53.01
CA ILE A 11 0.04 35.96 51.55
C ILE A 11 1.09 34.92 51.12
N SER A 12 2.21 34.81 51.85
CA SER A 12 3.25 33.82 51.58
C SER A 12 2.75 32.38 51.74
N LEU A 13 1.93 32.11 52.76
CA LEU A 13 1.30 30.80 52.94
C LEU A 13 0.36 30.47 51.77
N LEU A 14 -0.45 31.43 51.32
CA LEU A 14 -1.36 31.24 50.19
C LEU A 14 -0.58 31.00 48.89
N LEU A 15 0.52 31.71 48.67
CA LEU A 15 1.40 31.50 47.52
C LEU A 15 2.06 30.12 47.54
N LEU A 16 2.50 29.65 48.71
CA LEU A 16 3.08 28.32 48.89
C LEU A 16 2.06 27.22 48.52
N ILE A 17 0.82 27.37 48.99
CA ILE A 17 -0.28 26.45 48.67
C ILE A 17 -0.57 26.46 47.16
N ALA A 18 -0.68 27.65 46.55
CA ALA A 18 -0.91 27.80 45.11
C ALA A 18 0.21 27.13 44.28
N THR A 19 1.47 27.30 44.72
CA THR A 19 2.64 26.68 44.07
C THR A 19 2.60 25.16 44.22
N GLY A 20 2.23 24.64 45.41
CA GLY A 20 2.05 23.21 45.63
C GLY A 20 0.99 22.59 44.73
N VAL A 21 -0.16 23.27 44.57
CA VAL A 21 -1.23 22.86 43.65
C VAL A 21 -0.74 22.89 42.20
N TYR A 22 -0.01 23.93 41.80
CA TYR A 22 0.56 24.04 40.46
C TYR A 22 1.52 22.89 40.14
N VAL A 23 2.45 22.58 41.06
CA VAL A 23 3.39 21.47 40.91
C VAL A 23 2.65 20.13 40.82
N TYR A 24 1.63 19.92 41.67
CA TYR A 24 0.82 18.70 41.65
C TYR A 24 0.05 18.51 40.34
N LEU A 25 -0.62 19.57 39.85
CA LEU A 25 -1.33 19.55 38.57
C LEU A 25 -0.37 19.29 37.40
N THR A 26 0.80 19.94 37.42
CA THR A 26 1.83 19.77 36.39
C THR A 26 2.36 18.34 36.37
N TRP A 27 2.66 17.76 37.54
CA TRP A 27 3.07 16.37 37.66
C TRP A 27 2.01 15.40 37.13
N ARG A 28 0.73 15.64 37.47
CA ARG A 28 -0.40 14.83 37.00
C ARG A 28 -0.57 14.90 35.47
N ILE A 29 -0.39 16.08 34.87
CA ILE A 29 -0.41 16.26 33.41
C ILE A 29 0.78 15.53 32.77
N ALA A 30 1.98 15.67 33.33
CA ALA A 30 3.17 15.00 32.83
C ALA A 30 3.02 13.46 32.82
N GLN A 31 2.44 12.89 33.88
CA GLN A 31 2.13 11.45 33.95
C GLN A 31 1.18 11.02 32.82
N SER A 32 0.13 11.82 32.57
CA SER A 32 -0.92 11.54 31.57
C SER A 32 -0.42 11.67 30.13
N ASN A 33 0.53 12.57 29.87
CA ASN A 33 1.10 12.79 28.54
C ASN A 33 1.89 11.57 28.03
N THR A 34 2.42 10.72 28.91
CA THR A 34 3.21 9.55 28.49
C THR A 34 2.39 8.55 27.67
N GLN A 35 1.09 8.43 27.92
CA GLN A 35 0.20 7.53 27.16
C GLN A 35 -0.12 8.12 25.78
N ILE A 36 -0.42 9.42 25.73
CA ILE A 36 -0.66 10.17 24.50
C ILE A 36 0.56 10.10 23.58
N LEU A 37 1.77 10.21 24.11
CA LEU A 37 3.00 10.08 23.32
C LEU A 37 3.15 8.69 22.67
N LYS A 38 2.77 7.62 23.37
CA LYS A 38 2.82 6.25 22.80
C LYS A 38 1.75 6.05 21.72
N GLU A 39 0.55 6.57 21.94
CA GLU A 39 -0.55 6.47 20.98
C GLU A 39 -0.25 7.29 19.72
N THR A 40 0.24 8.52 19.87
CA THR A 40 0.68 9.37 18.75
C THR A 40 1.85 8.74 17.99
N GLN A 41 2.82 8.13 18.68
CA GLN A 41 3.91 7.41 18.01
C GLN A 41 3.38 6.22 17.19
N ARG A 42 2.45 5.43 17.74
CA ARG A 42 1.83 4.31 17.03
C ARG A 42 1.03 4.79 15.81
N ALA A 43 0.23 5.83 15.97
CA ALA A 43 -0.54 6.42 14.88
C ALA A 43 0.38 6.95 13.76
N PHE A 44 1.51 7.57 14.13
CA PHE A 44 2.50 8.05 13.19
C PHE A 44 3.22 6.93 12.42
N ILE A 45 3.53 5.82 13.10
CA ILE A 45 4.09 4.63 12.46
C ILE A 45 3.05 4.01 11.51
N GLU A 46 1.80 3.88 11.92
CA GLU A 46 0.77 3.28 11.07
C GLU A 46 0.44 4.13 9.85
N ASP A 47 0.31 5.46 10.01
CA ASP A 47 0.08 6.40 8.91
C ASP A 47 1.20 6.36 7.85
N ARG A 48 2.41 5.99 8.26
CA ARG A 48 3.57 5.89 7.38
C ARG A 48 3.84 4.49 6.88
N ALA A 49 3.03 3.50 7.24
CA ALA A 49 3.28 2.12 6.85
C ALA A 49 3.34 1.94 5.32
N PRO A 50 4.10 0.94 4.83
CA PRO A 50 4.04 0.53 3.44
C PRO A 50 2.68 -0.12 3.22
N TYR A 51 2.09 0.17 2.06
CA TYR A 51 0.83 -0.44 1.66
C TYR A 51 0.99 -0.99 0.26
N ILE A 52 1.15 -2.30 0.18
CA ILE A 52 1.25 -3.00 -1.09
C ILE A 52 -0.16 -3.17 -1.63
N THR A 53 -0.38 -2.77 -2.88
CA THR A 53 -1.62 -3.00 -3.60
C THR A 53 -1.34 -3.81 -4.84
N VAL A 54 -2.32 -4.63 -5.21
CA VAL A 54 -2.30 -5.45 -6.41
C VAL A 54 -3.49 -5.04 -7.25
N ARG A 55 -3.26 -4.59 -8.47
CA ARG A 55 -4.31 -4.19 -9.41
C ARG A 55 -4.08 -4.76 -10.79
N ILE A 56 -5.16 -4.85 -11.57
CA ILE A 56 -5.09 -5.17 -12.99
C ILE A 56 -5.26 -3.90 -13.79
N THR A 57 -4.33 -3.66 -14.72
CA THR A 57 -4.42 -2.57 -15.69
C THR A 57 -4.54 -3.13 -17.09
N VAL A 58 -5.25 -2.41 -17.97
CA VAL A 58 -5.39 -2.78 -19.38
C VAL A 58 -4.59 -1.78 -20.20
N THR A 59 -3.66 -2.27 -21.01
CA THR A 59 -2.89 -1.43 -21.94
C THR A 59 -3.44 -1.52 -23.36
N GLN A 60 -2.91 -0.67 -24.25
CA GLN A 60 -3.10 -0.76 -25.70
C GLN A 60 -3.04 -2.23 -26.17
N SER A 61 -4.02 -2.64 -26.97
CA SER A 61 -4.27 -4.02 -27.43
C SER A 61 -4.99 -4.98 -26.46
N SER A 62 -5.73 -4.47 -25.46
CA SER A 62 -6.50 -5.31 -24.51
C SER A 62 -5.62 -6.30 -23.73
N LEU A 63 -4.35 -5.94 -23.52
CA LEU A 63 -3.42 -6.73 -22.72
C LEU A 63 -3.63 -6.40 -21.26
N LEU A 64 -3.99 -7.42 -20.47
CA LEU A 64 -4.07 -7.32 -19.02
C LEU A 64 -2.67 -7.36 -18.44
N ASN A 65 -2.36 -6.42 -17.56
CA ASN A 65 -1.14 -6.37 -16.79
C ASN A 65 -1.48 -6.43 -15.31
N LEU A 66 -0.69 -7.20 -14.58
CA LEU A 66 -0.68 -7.23 -13.14
C LEU A 66 0.29 -6.18 -12.64
N GLU A 67 -0.21 -5.24 -11.85
CA GLU A 67 0.60 -4.21 -11.21
C GLU A 67 0.62 -4.43 -9.71
N ILE A 68 1.82 -4.53 -9.15
CA ILE A 68 2.06 -4.59 -7.71
C ILE A 68 2.78 -3.31 -7.32
N GLN A 69 2.12 -2.44 -6.57
CA GLN A 69 2.61 -1.11 -6.25
C GLN A 69 2.65 -0.90 -4.74
N ASN A 70 3.69 -0.25 -4.23
CA ASN A 70 3.66 0.31 -2.89
C ASN A 70 3.02 1.71 -2.94
N ILE A 71 1.77 1.83 -2.49
CA ILE A 71 1.06 3.12 -2.39
C ILE A 71 1.19 3.74 -0.99
N GLY A 72 1.91 3.09 -0.08
CA GLY A 72 2.22 3.63 1.25
C GLY A 72 3.27 4.72 1.22
N ARG A 73 3.61 5.24 2.41
CA ARG A 73 4.57 6.36 2.57
C ARG A 73 5.98 5.91 2.96
N SER A 74 6.19 4.62 3.15
CA SER A 74 7.50 4.05 3.51
C SER A 74 7.83 2.84 2.64
N PRO A 75 9.11 2.51 2.48
CA PRO A 75 9.52 1.35 1.70
C PRO A 75 9.08 0.04 2.35
N ALA A 76 8.56 -0.88 1.53
CA ALA A 76 8.36 -2.27 1.94
C ALA A 76 9.71 -3.00 1.81
N LYS A 77 10.30 -3.40 2.93
CA LYS A 77 11.59 -4.10 2.94
C LYS A 77 11.37 -5.60 2.86
N ASN A 78 12.35 -6.32 2.33
CA ASN A 78 12.36 -7.78 2.34
C ASN A 78 11.07 -8.37 1.74
N LEU A 79 10.61 -7.77 0.63
CA LEU A 79 9.33 -8.08 0.02
C LEU A 79 9.40 -9.44 -0.67
N LYS A 80 8.58 -10.38 -0.19
CA LYS A 80 8.39 -11.70 -0.78
C LYS A 80 6.99 -11.79 -1.37
N LEU A 81 6.93 -12.04 -2.67
CA LEU A 81 5.67 -12.23 -3.40
C LEU A 81 5.42 -13.71 -3.62
N SER A 82 4.15 -14.12 -3.53
CA SER A 82 3.74 -15.48 -3.86
C SER A 82 2.36 -15.48 -4.52
N LEU A 83 2.14 -16.48 -5.36
CA LEU A 83 0.87 -16.77 -6.02
C LEU A 83 0.30 -18.07 -5.47
N ASP A 84 -1.00 -18.14 -5.28
CA ASP A 84 -1.70 -19.39 -4.91
C ASP A 84 -1.83 -20.36 -6.10
N ARG A 85 -1.97 -19.82 -7.32
CA ARG A 85 -2.19 -20.56 -8.56
C ARG A 85 -1.17 -20.17 -9.61
N ASP A 86 -0.86 -21.10 -10.51
CA ASP A 86 -0.02 -20.81 -11.65
C ASP A 86 -0.77 -19.95 -12.66
N PHE A 87 -0.06 -18.98 -13.25
CA PHE A 87 -0.61 -18.15 -14.31
C PHE A 87 0.39 -18.11 -15.47
N TYR A 88 0.02 -18.75 -16.56
CA TYR A 88 0.80 -18.86 -17.78
C TYR A 88 0.44 -17.74 -18.76
N GLN A 89 1.40 -16.87 -19.02
CA GLN A 89 1.22 -15.72 -19.90
C GLN A 89 0.72 -16.15 -21.28
N PHE A 90 -0.26 -15.40 -21.81
CA PHE A 90 -0.91 -15.63 -23.10
C PHE A 90 -1.53 -17.04 -23.26
N GLY A 91 -1.77 -17.76 -22.15
CA GLY A 91 -2.29 -19.12 -22.16
C GLY A 91 -1.36 -20.13 -22.85
N LYS A 92 -0.05 -19.91 -22.78
CA LYS A 92 0.96 -20.83 -23.32
C LYS A 92 1.56 -21.67 -22.20
N PHE A 93 1.38 -22.98 -22.24
CA PHE A 93 1.97 -23.90 -21.27
C PHE A 93 3.48 -24.05 -21.50
N GLN A 94 4.24 -23.10 -20.97
CA GLN A 94 5.70 -23.04 -20.98
C GLN A 94 6.15 -22.49 -19.63
N GLU A 95 7.15 -23.11 -19.01
CA GLU A 95 7.62 -22.70 -17.68
C GLU A 95 8.10 -21.23 -17.67
N SER A 96 8.83 -20.81 -18.71
CA SER A 96 9.28 -19.41 -18.89
C SER A 96 8.14 -18.39 -19.04
N LYS A 97 6.91 -18.85 -19.29
CA LYS A 97 5.70 -18.04 -19.38
C LYS A 97 4.89 -18.06 -18.09
N ASN A 98 5.24 -18.89 -17.10
CA ASN A 98 4.59 -18.82 -15.80
C ASN A 98 5.10 -17.61 -15.02
N ILE A 99 4.19 -16.77 -14.53
CA ILE A 99 4.52 -15.56 -13.75
C ILE A 99 5.23 -15.92 -12.45
N ARG A 100 4.95 -17.09 -11.86
CA ARG A 100 5.66 -17.62 -10.69
C ARG A 100 7.17 -17.74 -10.92
N MET A 101 7.60 -17.91 -12.17
CA MET A 101 9.02 -18.05 -12.53
C MET A 101 9.73 -16.69 -12.71
N ARG A 102 9.03 -15.57 -12.53
CA ARG A 102 9.66 -14.26 -12.56
C ARG A 102 10.49 -14.04 -11.30
N HIS A 103 11.61 -13.35 -11.46
CA HIS A 103 12.54 -13.06 -10.36
C HIS A 103 11.84 -12.50 -9.11
N ALA A 104 10.88 -11.60 -9.30
CA ALA A 104 10.10 -10.99 -8.22
C ALA A 104 9.26 -11.97 -7.38
N PHE A 105 8.92 -13.15 -7.92
CA PHE A 105 8.15 -14.19 -7.22
C PHE A 105 9.02 -15.35 -6.73
N GLN A 106 10.26 -15.45 -7.22
CA GLN A 106 11.21 -16.48 -6.78
C GLN A 106 12.15 -15.97 -5.69
N ASN A 107 12.53 -14.71 -5.76
CA ASN A 107 13.50 -14.09 -4.88
C ASN A 107 12.85 -12.98 -4.06
N GLU A 108 13.39 -12.77 -2.88
CA GLU A 108 13.05 -11.63 -2.06
C GLU A 108 13.56 -10.34 -2.71
N ILE A 109 12.69 -9.34 -2.77
CA ILE A 109 13.03 -8.01 -3.25
C ILE A 109 13.50 -7.21 -2.03
N PRO A 110 14.76 -6.74 -2.00
CA PRO A 110 15.31 -6.08 -0.81
C PRO A 110 14.47 -4.88 -0.36
N GLN A 111 13.93 -4.13 -1.32
CA GLN A 111 13.12 -2.97 -1.06
C GLN A 111 12.21 -2.65 -2.25
N LEU A 112 10.95 -2.31 -1.97
CA LEU A 112 10.03 -1.66 -2.90
C LEU A 112 9.69 -0.26 -2.38
N ALA A 113 10.19 0.78 -3.05
CA ALA A 113 10.05 2.17 -2.60
C ALA A 113 8.60 2.68 -2.71
N PRO A 114 8.20 3.71 -1.93
CA PRO A 114 6.92 4.39 -2.12
C PRO A 114 6.72 4.84 -3.58
N GLY A 115 5.57 4.51 -4.16
CA GLY A 115 5.21 4.81 -5.54
C GLY A 115 5.77 3.82 -6.58
N GLU A 116 6.76 2.99 -6.23
CA GLU A 116 7.36 2.03 -7.14
C GLU A 116 6.37 0.91 -7.51
N CYS A 117 6.38 0.52 -8.78
CA CYS A 117 5.41 -0.40 -9.36
C CYS A 117 6.10 -1.49 -10.18
N LEU A 118 5.83 -2.74 -9.83
CA LEU A 118 6.21 -3.92 -10.60
C LEU A 118 5.07 -4.26 -11.56
N ARG A 119 5.38 -4.39 -12.85
CA ARG A 119 4.40 -4.72 -13.89
C ARG A 119 4.70 -6.06 -14.53
N PHE A 120 3.71 -6.93 -14.58
CA PHE A 120 3.79 -8.23 -15.25
C PHE A 120 2.68 -8.34 -16.29
N ALA A 121 3.06 -8.53 -17.55
CA ALA A 121 2.08 -8.86 -18.58
C ALA A 121 1.38 -10.18 -18.25
N LEU A 122 0.05 -10.23 -18.31
CA LEU A 122 -0.73 -11.43 -18.10
C LEU A 122 -1.09 -12.05 -19.46
N SER A 123 -2.21 -11.62 -20.02
CA SER A 123 -2.80 -12.18 -21.22
C SER A 123 -3.79 -11.17 -21.81
N GLN A 124 -4.20 -11.39 -23.05
CA GLN A 124 -5.35 -10.68 -23.60
C GLN A 124 -6.65 -11.28 -23.06
N GLY A 125 -7.71 -10.49 -22.95
CA GLY A 125 -9.01 -10.94 -22.40
C GLY A 125 -9.55 -12.23 -23.07
N PHE A 126 -9.40 -12.37 -24.39
CA PHE A 126 -9.82 -13.57 -25.13
C PHE A 126 -8.97 -14.82 -24.89
N ASN A 127 -7.83 -14.68 -24.20
CA ASN A 127 -6.91 -15.77 -23.86
C ASN A 127 -7.00 -16.17 -22.37
N LEU A 128 -8.02 -15.70 -21.64
CA LEU A 128 -8.34 -16.15 -20.29
C LEU A 128 -9.08 -17.49 -20.30
N ASP A 129 -9.05 -18.22 -19.18
CA ASP A 129 -9.72 -19.52 -19.01
C ASP A 129 -9.22 -20.66 -19.92
N LYS A 130 -7.96 -20.60 -20.37
CA LYS A 130 -7.37 -21.70 -21.13
C LYS A 130 -6.99 -22.84 -20.19
N PHE A 131 -7.19 -24.06 -20.65
CA PHE A 131 -6.79 -25.28 -19.95
C PHE A 131 -5.80 -26.08 -20.78
N HIS A 132 -4.90 -26.79 -20.11
CA HIS A 132 -4.08 -27.83 -20.71
C HIS A 132 -4.23 -29.10 -19.89
N GLU A 133 -4.81 -30.14 -20.54
CA GLU A 133 -5.06 -31.50 -20.01
C GLU A 133 -6.01 -31.62 -18.81
N SER A 134 -6.03 -30.63 -17.92
CA SER A 134 -6.96 -30.38 -16.79
C SER A 134 -6.50 -29.18 -15.94
N ARG A 135 -5.32 -28.62 -16.22
CA ARG A 135 -4.73 -27.50 -15.49
C ARG A 135 -5.16 -26.17 -16.10
N ALA A 136 -5.73 -25.28 -15.28
CA ALA A 136 -6.00 -23.92 -15.69
C ALA A 136 -4.67 -23.20 -15.97
N LEU A 137 -4.46 -22.77 -17.22
CA LEU A 137 -3.31 -21.99 -17.65
C LEU A 137 -3.47 -20.51 -17.26
N THR A 138 -4.68 -19.98 -17.39
CA THR A 138 -5.01 -18.57 -17.13
C THR A 138 -6.22 -18.49 -16.19
N PRO A 139 -6.05 -18.84 -14.89
CA PRO A 139 -7.15 -18.81 -13.94
C PRO A 139 -7.72 -17.39 -13.82
N LYS A 140 -9.04 -17.27 -13.81
CA LYS A 140 -9.72 -15.97 -13.67
C LYS A 140 -9.66 -15.41 -12.25
N ILE A 141 -9.59 -16.29 -11.25
CA ILE A 141 -9.49 -15.93 -9.84
C ILE A 141 -8.20 -16.55 -9.29
N PHE A 142 -7.37 -15.70 -8.68
CA PHE A 142 -6.13 -16.10 -8.02
C PHE A 142 -5.78 -15.08 -6.93
N CYS A 143 -4.97 -15.49 -5.95
CA CYS A 143 -4.52 -14.68 -4.84
C CYS A 143 -3.03 -14.41 -4.95
N ILE A 144 -2.66 -13.15 -4.71
CA ILE A 144 -1.28 -12.73 -4.53
C ILE A 144 -1.08 -12.35 -3.08
N LYS A 145 -0.09 -12.99 -2.47
CA LYS A 145 0.34 -12.71 -1.11
C LYS A 145 1.68 -11.97 -1.15
N ALA A 146 1.71 -10.82 -0.50
CA ALA A 146 2.89 -9.99 -0.30
C ALA A 146 3.26 -10.02 1.19
N GLU A 147 4.46 -10.51 1.49
CA GLU A 147 5.03 -10.48 2.84
C GLU A 147 6.20 -9.49 2.85
N TYR A 148 6.26 -8.61 3.84
CA TYR A 148 7.27 -7.56 3.92
C TYR A 148 7.52 -7.12 5.35
N ASP A 149 8.70 -6.55 5.60
CA ASP A 149 9.09 -6.07 6.91
C ASP A 149 8.81 -4.57 7.05
N TYR A 150 8.19 -4.19 8.17
CA TYR A 150 7.99 -2.81 8.57
C TYR A 150 8.11 -2.65 10.08
N ASN A 151 8.94 -1.68 10.50
CA ASN A 151 9.16 -1.35 11.91
C ASN A 151 9.51 -2.59 12.78
N GLY A 152 10.37 -3.46 12.25
CA GLY A 152 10.82 -4.69 12.92
C GLY A 152 9.82 -5.83 12.95
N ASN A 153 8.63 -5.67 12.35
CA ASN A 153 7.60 -6.70 12.28
C ASN A 153 7.35 -7.12 10.83
N ARG A 154 7.12 -8.42 10.62
CA ARG A 154 6.69 -8.95 9.33
C ARG A 154 5.19 -8.74 9.16
N ARG A 155 4.81 -8.07 8.09
CA ARG A 155 3.41 -7.86 7.67
C ARG A 155 3.10 -8.76 6.47
N THR A 156 1.82 -9.09 6.36
CA THR A 156 1.29 -9.90 5.25
C THR A 156 0.07 -9.21 4.70
N SER A 157 0.04 -9.06 3.37
CA SER A 157 -1.12 -8.58 2.63
C SER A 157 -1.52 -9.61 1.60
N GLU A 158 -2.80 -9.95 1.56
CA GLU A 158 -3.37 -10.90 0.61
C GLU A 158 -4.36 -10.18 -0.28
N HIS A 159 -4.18 -10.33 -1.60
CA HIS A 159 -5.02 -9.69 -2.60
C HIS A 159 -5.58 -10.73 -3.53
N THR A 160 -6.90 -10.93 -3.45
CA THR A 160 -7.62 -11.76 -4.41
C THR A 160 -7.89 -10.93 -5.66
N VAL A 161 -7.37 -11.40 -6.78
CA VAL A 161 -7.63 -10.84 -8.10
C VAL A 161 -8.74 -11.64 -8.76
N ASP A 162 -9.81 -10.95 -9.17
CA ASP A 162 -10.91 -11.53 -9.95
C ASP A 162 -11.01 -10.85 -11.32
N LEU A 163 -10.56 -11.56 -12.34
CA LEU A 163 -10.61 -11.13 -13.74
C LEU A 163 -12.02 -11.19 -14.33
N ASN A 164 -12.99 -11.87 -13.70
CA ASN A 164 -14.38 -11.88 -14.18
C ASN A 164 -14.99 -10.47 -14.13
N SER A 165 -14.63 -9.68 -13.10
CA SER A 165 -15.05 -8.29 -12.96
C SER A 165 -14.63 -7.39 -14.13
N LEU A 166 -13.63 -7.83 -14.90
CA LEU A 166 -13.09 -7.12 -16.05
C LEU A 166 -13.79 -7.53 -17.36
N MET A 167 -14.54 -8.63 -17.36
CA MET A 167 -15.28 -9.08 -18.54
C MET A 167 -16.62 -8.34 -18.63
N GLY A 168 -16.81 -7.55 -19.69
CA GLY A 168 -18.04 -6.81 -19.94
C GLY A 168 -18.02 -5.35 -19.47
N ASN A 169 -17.01 -4.93 -18.72
CA ASN A 169 -16.81 -3.53 -18.34
C ASN A 169 -15.89 -2.82 -19.35
N SER A 170 -16.30 -1.65 -19.82
CA SER A 170 -15.44 -0.77 -20.62
C SER A 170 -14.42 -0.12 -19.70
N PHE A 171 -13.14 -0.50 -19.84
CA PHE A 171 -12.07 0.18 -19.12
C PHE A 171 -11.92 1.61 -19.64
N GLU A 172 -11.73 2.56 -18.71
CA GLU A 172 -11.29 3.90 -19.08
C GLU A 172 -9.95 3.79 -19.80
N ARG A 173 -9.94 4.22 -21.06
CA ARG A 173 -8.72 4.38 -21.84
C ARG A 173 -7.88 5.48 -21.18
N THR A 174 -6.58 5.25 -21.10
CA THR A 174 -5.65 6.22 -20.51
C THR A 174 -5.71 7.53 -21.31
N VAL A 175 -5.54 8.69 -20.66
CA VAL A 175 -5.58 10.02 -21.34
C VAL A 175 -4.62 10.07 -22.55
N SER A 176 -3.45 9.45 -22.44
CA SER A 176 -2.47 9.32 -23.52
C SER A 176 -3.02 8.56 -24.75
N GLU A 177 -3.91 7.60 -24.54
CA GLU A 177 -4.55 6.83 -25.61
C GLU A 177 -5.58 7.68 -26.35
N ARG A 178 -6.33 8.53 -25.63
CA ARG A 178 -7.23 9.51 -26.24
C ARG A 178 -6.46 10.54 -27.08
N LEU A 179 -5.29 10.98 -26.62
CA LEU A 179 -4.47 11.95 -27.34
C LEU A 179 -3.91 11.38 -28.65
N LEU A 180 -3.43 10.13 -28.66
CA LEU A 180 -2.95 9.46 -29.87
C LEU A 180 -4.07 9.23 -30.90
N GLU A 181 -5.28 8.93 -30.45
CA GLU A 181 -6.45 8.80 -31.33
C GLU A 181 -6.82 10.15 -31.97
N ILE A 182 -6.85 11.23 -31.18
CA ILE A 182 -7.11 12.58 -31.67
C ILE A 182 -6.02 13.02 -32.67
N GLU A 183 -4.74 12.77 -32.40
CA GLU A 183 -3.65 13.04 -33.34
C GLU A 183 -3.78 12.22 -34.64
N GLY A 184 -4.15 10.95 -34.53
CA GLY A 184 -4.38 10.08 -35.68
C GLY A 184 -5.54 10.55 -36.55
N VAL A 185 -6.64 10.99 -35.94
CA VAL A 185 -7.80 11.58 -36.63
C VAL A 185 -7.42 12.91 -37.28
N MET A 186 -6.74 13.82 -36.58
CA MET A 186 -6.28 15.08 -37.16
C MET A 186 -5.33 14.89 -38.35
N ARG A 187 -4.50 13.84 -38.33
CA ARG A 187 -3.60 13.51 -39.45
C ARG A 187 -4.36 13.00 -40.68
N LYS A 188 -5.46 12.27 -40.48
CA LYS A 188 -6.34 11.78 -41.56
C LYS A 188 -7.11 12.90 -42.27
N TRP A 189 -7.37 14.02 -41.61
CA TRP A 189 -8.08 15.18 -42.17
C TRP A 189 -7.14 16.23 -42.79
N LYS A 190 -5.82 16.04 -42.71
CA LYS A 190 -4.80 16.90 -43.32
C LYS A 190 -4.27 16.39 -44.68
N LEU A 191 -4.83 15.29 -45.18
CA LEU A 191 -4.67 14.75 -46.54
C LEU A 191 -6.00 14.87 -47.28
#